data_AF-A0A7K4BCM3-F1
#
_entry.id   AF-A0A7K4BCM3-F1
#
_cell.length_a   1.000
_cell.length_b   1.000
_cell.length_c   1.000
_cell.angle_alpha   90.00
_cell.angle_beta   90.00
_cell.angle_gamma   90.00
#
_symmetry.space_group_name_H-M   'P 1'
#
loop_
_entity.id
_entity.type
_entity.pdbx_description
1 polymer ?
#
loop_
_entity_poly.entity_id
_entity_poly.type
_entity_poly.pdbx_seq_one_letter_code
_entity_poly.pdbx_strand_id
1 'polypeptide(L)'
;MSNTTYPHKYLYGWTVIVTLTTFIAGFLSILEGARIITRFFILPDIPGGCILILISFIFATAVMKGRSDRPGWISFSYVASLLLLVFAGCSVLIEGGNVLTTIMEGEEEANILTILSPGFIWAGIIAIPLYLGVSKLLYKCSCRGECCE
;
A
#
# COMPACT_ATOMS: atom_id res chain seq x y z
N MET A 1 24.53 -27.13 1.81
CA MET A 1 23.92 -25.87 2.28
C MET A 1 24.02 -24.88 1.14
N SER A 2 23.02 -24.85 0.24
CA SER A 2 23.06 -23.92 -0.90
C SER A 2 22.86 -22.51 -0.37
N ASN A 3 23.78 -21.63 -0.73
CA ASN A 3 23.71 -20.22 -0.41
C ASN A 3 22.61 -19.62 -1.32
N THR A 4 21.34 -19.71 -0.90
CA THR A 4 20.19 -19.13 -1.61
C THR A 4 20.25 -17.61 -1.48
N THR A 5 21.15 -17.03 -2.25
CA THR A 5 21.26 -15.58 -2.39
C THR A 5 20.02 -15.17 -3.19
N TYR A 6 18.94 -14.79 -2.49
CA TYR A 6 17.69 -14.34 -3.12
C TYR A 6 18.04 -13.36 -4.26
N PRO A 7 17.75 -13.67 -5.54
CA PRO A 7 17.99 -12.74 -6.63
C PRO A 7 17.13 -11.46 -6.51
N HIS A 8 16.20 -11.45 -5.54
CA HIS A 8 15.25 -10.39 -5.26
C HIS A 8 15.26 -9.92 -3.80
N LYS A 9 16.42 -9.96 -3.11
CA LYS A 9 16.56 -9.39 -1.75
C LYS A 9 15.98 -7.97 -1.64
N TYR A 10 16.13 -7.18 -2.70
CA TYR A 10 15.60 -5.82 -2.77
C TYR A 10 14.06 -5.79 -2.74
N LEU A 11 13.36 -6.66 -3.49
CA LEU A 11 11.89 -6.72 -3.48
C LEU A 11 11.36 -7.23 -2.15
N TYR A 12 12.03 -8.22 -1.55
CA TYR A 12 11.67 -8.71 -0.23
C TYR A 12 11.87 -7.61 0.84
N GLY A 13 12.99 -6.89 0.80
CA GLY A 13 13.18 -5.70 1.65
C GLY A 13 12.09 -4.65 1.42
N TRP A 14 11.69 -4.44 0.16
CA TRP A 14 10.63 -3.51 -0.19
C TRP A 14 9.25 -3.95 0.32
N THR A 15 8.95 -5.26 0.33
CA THR A 15 7.72 -5.76 0.98
C THR A 15 7.68 -5.41 2.45
N VAL A 16 8.80 -5.50 3.17
CA VAL A 16 8.87 -5.13 4.59
C VAL A 16 8.64 -3.63 4.78
N ILE A 17 9.25 -2.79 3.93
CA ILE A 17 9.05 -1.33 3.98
C ILE A 17 7.58 -1.00 3.75
N VAL A 18 6.96 -1.54 2.70
CA VAL A 18 5.53 -1.31 2.40
C VAL A 18 4.65 -1.81 3.55
N THR A 19 4.97 -2.96 4.16
CA THR A 19 4.22 -3.49 5.31
C THR A 19 4.20 -2.47 6.45
N LEU A 20 5.37 -1.96 6.83
CA LEU A 20 5.53 -1.04 7.95
C LEU A 20 4.90 0.33 7.67
N THR A 21 5.11 0.88 6.48
CA THR A 21 4.52 2.18 6.12
C THR A 21 3.00 2.11 6.07
N THR A 22 2.44 1.03 5.52
CA THR A 22 0.98 0.81 5.49
C THR A 22 0.42 0.64 6.90
N PHE A 23 1.12 -0.07 7.79
CA PHE A 23 0.72 -0.22 9.19
C PHE A 23 0.70 1.13 9.92
N ILE A 24 1.79 1.90 9.80
CA ILE A 24 1.93 3.21 10.45
C ILE A 24 0.86 4.17 9.92
N ALA A 25 0.65 4.22 8.61
CA ALA A 25 -0.38 5.06 8.00
C ALA A 25 -1.79 4.69 8.51
N GLY A 26 -2.11 3.40 8.57
CA GLY A 26 -3.40 2.94 9.08
C GLY A 26 -3.59 3.26 10.57
N PHE A 27 -2.56 3.05 11.38
CA PHE A 27 -2.58 3.36 12.81
C PHE A 27 -2.74 4.86 13.07
N LEU A 28 -2.00 5.72 12.35
CA LEU A 28 -2.13 7.18 12.46
C LEU A 28 -3.53 7.66 12.05
N SER A 29 -4.10 7.10 10.98
CA SER A 29 -5.45 7.45 10.52
C SER A 29 -6.52 7.14 11.58
N ILE A 30 -6.39 6.01 12.29
CA ILE A 30 -7.29 5.66 13.40
C ILE A 30 -7.11 6.60 14.59
N LEU A 31 -5.85 6.92 14.96
CA LEU A 31 -5.57 7.81 16.10
C LEU A 31 -6.08 9.23 15.86
N GLU A 32 -5.97 9.71 14.63
CA GLU A 32 -6.51 11.00 14.20
C GLU A 32 -8.03 10.99 14.18
N GLY A 33 -8.65 9.93 13.64
CA GLY A 33 -10.09 9.71 13.71
C GLY A 33 -10.65 9.66 15.13
N ALA A 34 -9.91 9.08 16.07
CA ALA A 34 -10.25 9.02 17.49
C ALA A 34 -9.99 10.34 18.25
N ARG A 35 -9.48 11.39 17.58
CA ARG A 35 -9.06 12.68 18.16
C ARG A 35 -8.00 12.55 19.26
N ILE A 36 -7.22 11.46 19.26
CA ILE A 36 -6.12 11.25 20.21
C ILE A 36 -4.89 12.05 19.78
N ILE A 37 -4.69 12.22 18.47
CA ILE A 37 -3.64 13.05 17.87
C ILE A 37 -4.31 14.00 16.87
N THR A 38 -3.96 15.30 16.93
CA THR A 38 -4.62 16.37 16.14
C THR A 38 -3.63 17.19 15.30
N ARG A 39 -2.48 16.61 14.93
CA ARG A 39 -1.38 17.34 14.25
C ARG A 39 -0.88 16.71 12.95
N PHE A 40 -1.45 15.60 12.50
CA PHE A 40 -1.02 15.01 11.23
C PHE A 40 -1.90 15.56 10.10
N PHE A 41 -1.33 15.73 8.92
CA PHE A 41 -2.06 16.18 7.73
C PHE A 41 -2.85 15.01 7.12
N ILE A 42 -3.47 14.14 7.93
CA ILE A 42 -4.23 12.97 7.46
C ILE A 42 -5.69 13.24 7.80
N LEU A 43 -6.59 13.17 6.83
CA LEU A 43 -8.01 13.27 7.15
C LEU A 43 -8.42 12.16 8.14
N PRO A 44 -9.21 12.47 9.19
CA PRO A 44 -9.67 11.49 10.15
C PRO A 44 -10.59 10.45 9.48
N ASP A 45 -10.00 9.33 9.04
CA ASP A 45 -10.69 8.23 8.37
C ASP A 45 -10.43 6.91 9.12
N ILE A 46 -11.27 6.66 10.14
CA ILE A 46 -11.25 5.41 10.93
C ILE A 46 -11.45 4.17 10.02
N PRO A 47 -12.49 4.09 9.16
CA PRO A 47 -12.67 2.91 8.31
C PRO A 47 -11.50 2.72 7.33
N GLY A 48 -10.97 3.80 6.76
CA GLY A 48 -9.77 3.74 5.92
C GLY A 48 -8.54 3.24 6.67
N GLY A 49 -8.30 3.74 7.89
CA GLY A 49 -7.22 3.27 8.74
C GLY A 49 -7.31 1.77 9.07
N CYS A 50 -8.51 1.27 9.33
CA CYS A 50 -8.75 -0.17 9.52
C CYS A 50 -8.41 -0.99 8.27
N ILE A 51 -8.80 -0.52 7.08
CA ILE A 51 -8.47 -1.19 5.81
C ILE A 51 -6.95 -1.21 5.58
N LEU A 52 -6.23 -0.12 5.85
CA LEU A 52 -4.77 -0.07 5.77
C LEU A 52 -4.10 -1.10 6.70
N ILE A 53 -4.58 -1.23 7.93
CA ILE A 53 -4.07 -2.23 8.88
C ILE A 53 -4.32 -3.66 8.35
N LEU A 54 -5.52 -3.94 7.81
CA LEU A 54 -5.83 -5.23 7.20
C LEU A 54 -4.90 -5.54 6.02
N ILE A 55 -4.67 -4.58 5.13
CA ILE A 55 -3.74 -4.73 4.00
C ILE A 55 -2.30 -4.97 4.52
N SER A 56 -1.89 -4.27 5.58
CA SER A 56 -0.60 -4.49 6.22
C SER A 56 -0.47 -5.92 6.77
N PHE A 57 -1.52 -6.50 7.34
CA PHE A 57 -1.50 -7.92 7.76
C PHE A 57 -1.32 -8.89 6.59
N ILE A 58 -1.89 -8.59 5.42
CA ILE A 58 -1.67 -9.40 4.20
C ILE A 58 -0.20 -9.31 3.78
N PHE A 59 0.39 -8.10 3.79
CA PHE A 59 1.82 -7.94 3.52
C PHE A 59 2.70 -8.64 4.57
N ALA A 60 2.35 -8.58 5.85
CA ALA A 60 3.05 -9.30 6.93
C ALA A 60 3.02 -10.82 6.68
N THR A 61 1.89 -11.34 6.21
CA THR A 61 1.76 -12.75 5.79
C THR A 61 2.70 -13.06 4.61
N ALA A 62 2.82 -12.14 3.64
CA ALA A 62 3.76 -12.28 2.53
C ALA A 62 5.22 -12.31 3.02
N VAL A 63 5.60 -11.43 3.96
CA VAL A 63 6.93 -11.39 4.58
C VAL A 63 7.23 -12.69 5.32
N MET A 64 6.27 -13.20 6.10
CA MET A 64 6.44 -14.49 6.80
C MET A 64 6.65 -15.64 5.82
N LYS A 65 5.83 -15.71 4.75
CA LYS A 65 5.97 -16.74 3.71
C LYS A 65 7.24 -16.61 2.91
N GLY A 66 7.77 -15.42 2.71
CA GLY A 66 9.01 -15.23 1.94
C GLY A 66 10.25 -15.87 2.53
N ARG A 67 10.20 -16.36 3.77
CA ARG A 67 11.28 -17.16 4.38
C ARG A 67 11.25 -18.64 4.01
N SER A 68 10.10 -19.19 3.63
CA SER A 68 9.88 -20.64 3.46
C SER A 68 9.23 -21.02 2.13
N ASP A 69 8.45 -20.14 1.52
CA ASP A 69 7.64 -20.38 0.33
C ASP A 69 7.66 -19.15 -0.60
N ARG A 70 8.52 -19.21 -1.62
CA ARG A 70 8.70 -18.14 -2.61
C ARG A 70 7.44 -17.90 -3.47
N PRO A 71 6.76 -18.93 -4.02
CA PRO A 71 5.44 -18.77 -4.65
C PRO A 71 4.41 -18.10 -3.74
N GLY A 72 4.39 -18.49 -2.46
CA GLY A 72 3.58 -17.84 -1.43
C GLY A 72 3.90 -16.35 -1.31
N TRP A 73 5.16 -15.98 -1.15
CA TRP A 73 5.54 -14.57 -1.07
C TRP A 73 5.14 -13.75 -2.30
N ILE A 74 5.36 -14.26 -3.51
CA ILE A 74 5.02 -13.57 -4.76
C ILE A 74 3.50 -13.34 -4.83
N SER A 75 2.69 -14.38 -4.59
CA SER A 75 1.22 -14.29 -4.66
C SER A 75 0.63 -13.32 -3.64
N PHE A 76 1.00 -13.43 -2.36
CA PHE A 76 0.48 -12.54 -1.32
C PHE A 76 0.96 -11.10 -1.49
N SER A 77 2.22 -10.89 -1.91
CA SER A 77 2.74 -9.54 -2.18
C SER A 77 2.01 -8.89 -3.36
N TYR A 78 1.72 -9.66 -4.42
CA TYR A 78 0.98 -9.16 -5.57
C TYR A 78 -0.43 -8.73 -5.20
N VAL A 79 -1.18 -9.61 -4.51
CA VAL A 79 -2.55 -9.33 -4.09
C VAL A 79 -2.63 -8.13 -3.15
N ALA A 80 -1.73 -8.05 -2.17
CA ALA A 80 -1.68 -6.93 -1.23
C ALA A 80 -1.33 -5.60 -1.93
N SER A 81 -0.35 -5.61 -2.84
CA SER A 81 -0.01 -4.41 -3.63
C SER A 81 -1.14 -3.97 -4.54
N LEU A 82 -1.82 -4.90 -5.20
CA LEU A 82 -2.95 -4.58 -6.07
C LEU A 82 -4.12 -3.99 -5.27
N LEU A 83 -4.48 -4.59 -4.13
CA LEU A 83 -5.48 -4.05 -3.22
C LEU A 83 -5.12 -2.62 -2.77
N LEU A 84 -3.88 -2.39 -2.35
CA LEU A 84 -3.45 -1.07 -1.91
C LEU A 84 -3.55 -0.01 -3.01
N LEU A 85 -3.16 -0.35 -4.25
CA LEU A 85 -3.28 0.56 -5.40
C LEU A 85 -4.73 0.84 -5.77
N VAL A 86 -5.61 -0.15 -5.69
CA VAL A 86 -7.06 0.04 -5.93
C VAL A 86 -7.64 1.01 -4.90
N PHE A 87 -7.38 0.79 -3.61
CA PHE A 87 -7.87 1.69 -2.56
C PHE A 87 -7.25 3.10 -2.68
N ALA A 88 -5.96 3.21 -2.99
CA ALA A 88 -5.33 4.50 -3.26
C ALA A 88 -5.99 5.24 -4.43
N GLY A 89 -6.31 4.53 -5.52
CA GLY A 89 -7.04 5.10 -6.65
C GLY A 89 -8.45 5.57 -6.27
N CYS A 90 -9.18 4.78 -5.47
CA CYS A 90 -10.47 5.18 -4.94
C CYS A 90 -10.37 6.44 -4.05
N SER A 91 -9.38 6.53 -3.18
CA SER A 91 -9.16 7.72 -2.33
C SER A 91 -8.92 8.97 -3.18
N VAL A 92 -8.12 8.89 -4.25
CA VAL A 92 -7.90 10.02 -5.17
C VAL A 92 -9.21 10.48 -5.82
N LEU A 93 -10.07 9.54 -6.24
CA LEU A 93 -11.36 9.87 -6.86
C LEU A 93 -12.32 10.53 -5.87
N ILE A 94 -12.38 10.02 -4.63
CA ILE A 94 -13.24 10.57 -3.58
C ILE A 94 -12.81 11.99 -3.22
N GLU A 95 -11.52 12.19 -2.93
CA GLU A 95 -11.01 13.54 -2.62
C GLU A 95 -11.12 14.49 -3.81
N GLY A 96 -10.91 14.00 -5.03
CA GLY A 96 -11.16 14.78 -6.24
C GLY A 96 -12.62 15.23 -6.36
N GLY A 97 -13.58 14.38 -6.00
CA GLY A 97 -15.00 14.72 -5.94
C GLY A 97 -15.32 15.75 -4.85
N ASN A 98 -14.68 15.64 -3.68
CA ASN A 98 -14.81 16.63 -2.61
C ASN A 98 -14.29 17.99 -3.05
N VAL A 99 -13.08 18.04 -3.62
CA VAL A 99 -12.48 19.29 -4.14
C VAL A 99 -13.35 19.91 -5.24
N LEU A 100 -13.90 19.09 -6.15
CA LEU A 100 -14.80 19.59 -7.17
C LEU A 100 -16.08 20.21 -6.57
N THR A 101 -16.61 19.59 -5.52
CA THR A 101 -17.77 20.12 -4.78
C THR A 101 -17.44 21.47 -4.14
N THR A 102 -16.29 21.58 -3.47
CA THR A 102 -15.80 22.82 -2.87
C THR A 102 -15.64 23.96 -3.88
N ILE A 103 -15.10 23.65 -5.07
CA ILE A 103 -15.00 24.62 -6.19
C ILE A 103 -16.39 25.05 -6.66
N MET A 104 -17.34 24.12 -6.78
CA MET A 104 -18.71 24.41 -7.21
C MET A 104 -19.50 25.22 -6.19
N GLU A 105 -19.21 25.06 -4.89
CA GLU A 105 -19.80 25.82 -3.79
C GLU A 105 -19.22 27.23 -3.65
N GLY A 106 -18.15 27.54 -4.40
CA GLY A 106 -17.56 28.88 -4.45
C GLY A 106 -16.61 29.19 -3.30
N GLU A 107 -16.08 28.17 -2.62
CA GLU A 107 -15.04 28.38 -1.60
C GLU A 107 -13.71 28.77 -2.28
N GLU A 108 -13.16 29.94 -1.92
CA GLU A 108 -11.93 30.50 -2.52
C GLU A 108 -10.65 29.73 -2.15
N GLU A 109 -10.69 28.88 -1.12
CA GLU A 109 -9.55 28.08 -0.64
C GLU A 109 -9.67 26.59 -0.99
N ALA A 110 -10.12 26.27 -2.20
CA ALA A 110 -10.06 24.91 -2.73
C ALA A 110 -8.59 24.47 -2.92
N ASN A 111 -7.95 24.01 -1.86
CA ASN A 111 -6.55 23.60 -1.87
C ASN A 111 -6.43 22.18 -2.44
N ILE A 112 -6.08 22.06 -3.72
CA ILE A 112 -5.90 20.78 -4.44
C ILE A 112 -4.91 19.83 -3.73
N LEU A 113 -4.00 20.35 -2.89
CA LEU A 113 -3.06 19.53 -2.12
C LEU A 113 -3.75 18.66 -1.06
N THR A 114 -4.99 18.95 -0.67
CA THR A 114 -5.77 18.08 0.24
C THR A 114 -6.04 16.71 -0.38
N ILE A 115 -6.04 16.61 -1.72
CA ILE A 115 -6.16 15.31 -2.42
C ILE A 115 -5.02 14.38 -2.04
N LEU A 116 -3.83 14.89 -1.68
CA LEU A 116 -2.66 14.08 -1.30
C LEU A 116 -2.57 13.79 0.21
N SER A 117 -3.55 14.25 1.00
CA SER A 117 -3.62 14.05 2.45
C SER A 117 -3.85 12.58 2.88
N PRO A 118 -4.68 11.78 2.17
CA PRO A 118 -4.97 10.42 2.61
C PRO A 118 -3.73 9.53 2.69
N GLY A 119 -3.58 8.83 3.82
CA GLY A 119 -2.48 7.87 4.04
C GLY A 119 -2.40 6.76 2.96
N PHE A 120 -3.53 6.45 2.32
CA PHE A 120 -3.60 5.52 1.20
C PHE A 120 -2.78 5.95 -0.02
N ILE A 121 -2.69 7.25 -0.31
CA ILE A 121 -2.00 7.73 -1.52
C ILE A 121 -0.50 7.55 -1.35
N TRP A 122 0.04 7.93 -0.20
CA TRP A 122 1.45 7.72 0.12
C TRP A 122 1.81 6.23 0.21
N ALA A 123 0.98 5.43 0.87
CA ALA A 123 1.16 3.98 0.92
C ALA A 123 1.11 3.36 -0.49
N GLY A 124 0.18 3.82 -1.34
CA GLY A 124 0.06 3.41 -2.73
C GLY A 124 1.29 3.75 -3.57
N ILE A 125 1.80 4.99 -3.48
CA ILE A 125 3.02 5.42 -4.19
C ILE A 125 4.22 4.53 -3.82
N ILE A 126 4.40 4.23 -2.53
CA ILE A 126 5.50 3.38 -2.05
C ILE A 126 5.33 1.93 -2.53
N ALA A 127 4.10 1.47 -2.76
CA ALA A 127 3.83 0.13 -3.27
C ALA A 127 3.98 -0.02 -4.80
N ILE A 128 4.07 1.06 -5.58
CA ILE A 128 4.22 0.97 -7.06
C ILE A 128 5.46 0.15 -7.47
N PRO A 129 6.68 0.41 -6.94
CA PRO A 129 7.85 -0.39 -7.28
C PRO A 129 7.68 -1.87 -6.91
N LEU A 130 6.99 -2.13 -5.79
CA LEU A 130 6.69 -3.50 -5.36
C LEU A 130 5.80 -4.20 -6.37
N TYR A 131 4.68 -3.56 -6.72
CA TYR A 131 3.70 -4.08 -7.65
C TYR A 131 4.34 -4.43 -9.00
N LEU A 132 5.12 -3.51 -9.57
CA LEU A 132 5.80 -3.73 -10.85
C LEU A 132 6.81 -4.88 -10.78
N GLY A 133 7.58 -4.95 -9.69
CA GLY A 133 8.59 -6.00 -9.48
C GLY A 133 7.96 -7.39 -9.32
N VAL A 134 6.94 -7.50 -8.47
CA VAL A 134 6.24 -8.77 -8.21
C VAL A 134 5.40 -9.19 -9.41
N SER A 135 4.80 -8.26 -10.16
CA SER A 135 4.07 -8.56 -11.41
C SER A 135 4.98 -9.17 -12.47
N LYS A 136 6.19 -8.61 -12.64
CA LYS A 136 7.21 -9.19 -13.54
C LYS A 136 7.62 -10.59 -13.11
N LEU A 137 7.74 -10.85 -11.80
CA LEU A 137 8.05 -12.18 -11.29
C LEU A 137 6.92 -13.16 -11.55
N LEU A 138 5.68 -12.76 -11.27
CA LEU A 138 4.49 -13.59 -11.49
C LEU A 138 4.34 -13.95 -12.99
N TYR A 139 4.56 -13.00 -13.89
CA TYR A 139 4.57 -13.23 -15.34
C TYR A 139 5.69 -14.19 -15.78
N LYS A 140 6.89 -14.07 -15.21
CA LYS A 140 7.99 -15.00 -15.51
C LYS A 140 7.67 -16.41 -15.02
N CYS A 141 7.11 -16.55 -13.82
CA CYS A 141 6.68 -17.83 -13.26
C CYS A 141 5.54 -18.47 -14.06
N SER A 142 4.63 -17.68 -14.66
CA SER A 142 3.55 -18.22 -15.49
C SER A 142 4.00 -18.60 -16.90
N CYS A 143 4.99 -17.90 -17.49
CA CYS A 143 5.44 -18.14 -18.86
C CYS A 143 6.60 -19.13 -19.00
N ARG A 144 7.38 -19.43 -17.94
CA ARG A 144 8.47 -20.42 -17.97
C ARG A 144 8.57 -21.15 -16.63
N GLY A 145 8.35 -22.46 -16.66
CA GLY A 145 8.37 -23.35 -15.48
C GLY A 145 9.72 -23.51 -14.75
N GLU A 146 10.76 -22.76 -15.10
CA GLU A 146 12.14 -22.97 -14.60
C GLU A 146 12.74 -21.81 -13.79
N CYS A 147 12.02 -20.70 -13.55
CA CYS A 147 12.56 -19.53 -12.85
C CYS A 147 12.03 -19.32 -11.41
N CYS A 148 11.53 -20.38 -10.78
CA CYS A 148 11.15 -20.35 -9.36
C CYS A 148 12.32 -20.63 -8.40
N GLU A 149 13.53 -20.89 -8.91
CA GLU A 149 14.77 -21.03 -8.11
C GLU A 149 15.55 -19.73 -7.94
#